data_AF-A0A316AVX4-F1
#
_entry.id   AF-A0A316AVX4-F1
#
_cell.length_a   1.000
_cell.length_b   1.000
_cell.length_c   1.000
_cell.angle_alpha   90.00
_cell.angle_beta   90.00
_cell.angle_gamma   90.00
#
_symmetry.space_group_name_H-M   'P 1'
#
loop_
_entity.id
_entity.type
_entity.pdbx_description
1 polymer ?
#
loop_
_entity_poly.entity_id
_entity_poly.type
_entity_poly.pdbx_seq_one_letter_code
_entity_poly.pdbx_strand_id
1 'polypeptide(L)'
;MQKEFENALEGLLNFDHSEKNAEQKFNTLFKQMISASMKICAETDFAALIDQKARVAEQKYGVKMAPYEDENDLYRKLRDVVRFEMSREAVLTNMDYEICCTEENYRNALGKFQADLEKIVPGNQPEVLASMSQALYSDFTNFFVSETLDMVADAKIYQMAEFRPLQLNALGKEVRTCANIVKQQNSKPQKSETVTDWFRVMFVLPALLFKSQYGVNMVNVFDVAQKYVDDAAHMYNIFRRNMDSFVAGDEYKILLHFLAELGLSNCFTVRPKVADKSKPVVN
;
A
#
# COMPACT_ATOMS: atom_id res chain seq x y z
N MET A 1 4.57 25.39 -14.37
CA MET A 1 4.52 23.92 -14.21
C MET A 1 3.95 23.43 -12.88
N GLN A 2 4.64 23.49 -11.73
CA GLN A 2 4.07 22.97 -10.46
C GLN A 2 2.70 23.59 -10.12
N LYS A 3 2.58 24.93 -10.23
CA LYS A 3 1.29 25.62 -10.01
C LYS A 3 0.18 25.16 -10.96
N GLU A 4 0.52 24.84 -12.22
CA GLU A 4 -0.48 24.33 -13.18
C GLU A 4 -0.94 22.93 -12.77
N PHE A 5 -0.02 22.08 -12.32
CA PHE A 5 -0.34 20.76 -11.77
C PHE A 5 -1.27 20.88 -10.56
N GLU A 6 -0.90 21.70 -9.56
CA GLU A 6 -1.70 21.88 -8.34
C GLU A 6 -3.09 22.48 -8.64
N ASN A 7 -3.17 23.49 -9.52
CA ASN A 7 -4.47 24.08 -9.89
C ASN A 7 -5.38 23.06 -10.59
N ALA A 8 -4.82 22.24 -11.49
CA ALA A 8 -5.59 21.19 -12.16
C ALA A 8 -6.03 20.10 -11.17
N LEU A 9 -5.16 19.72 -10.24
CA LEU A 9 -5.44 18.78 -9.17
C LEU A 9 -6.56 19.29 -8.24
N GLU A 10 -6.45 20.54 -7.77
CA GLU A 10 -7.49 21.17 -6.95
C GLU A 10 -8.83 21.21 -7.67
N GLY A 11 -8.82 21.51 -8.97
CA GLY A 11 -10.02 21.46 -9.81
C GLY A 11 -10.63 20.06 -9.91
N LEU A 12 -9.82 18.99 -9.93
CA LEU A 12 -10.29 17.60 -9.95
C LEU A 12 -10.84 17.15 -8.59
N LEU A 13 -10.19 17.54 -7.50
CA LEU A 13 -10.62 17.18 -6.14
C LEU A 13 -11.94 17.83 -5.75
N ASN A 14 -12.20 19.04 -6.25
CA ASN A 14 -13.42 19.80 -6.01
C ASN A 14 -14.42 19.68 -7.17
N PHE A 15 -14.26 18.69 -8.05
CA PHE A 15 -15.05 18.58 -9.26
C PHE A 15 -16.51 18.19 -8.99
N ASP A 16 -17.46 19.00 -9.48
CA ASP A 16 -18.90 18.71 -9.39
C ASP A 16 -19.40 18.03 -10.67
N HIS A 17 -19.86 16.78 -10.54
CA HIS A 17 -20.41 15.99 -11.64
C HIS A 17 -21.80 16.45 -12.10
N SER A 18 -22.47 17.34 -11.36
CA SER A 18 -23.80 17.85 -11.71
C SER A 18 -23.77 18.98 -12.75
N GLU A 19 -22.59 19.52 -13.06
CA GLU A 19 -22.45 20.65 -13.98
C GLU A 19 -22.72 20.31 -15.45
N LYS A 20 -23.23 21.30 -16.20
CA LYS A 20 -23.32 21.20 -17.67
C LYS A 20 -21.90 21.09 -18.27
N ASN A 21 -21.71 20.12 -19.17
CA ASN A 21 -20.42 19.75 -19.77
C ASN A 21 -19.37 19.23 -18.77
N ALA A 22 -19.82 18.64 -17.65
CA ALA A 22 -18.93 18.09 -16.62
C ALA A 22 -17.82 17.18 -17.20
N GLU A 23 -18.17 16.22 -18.06
CA GLU A 23 -17.19 15.30 -18.65
C GLU A 23 -16.06 16.04 -19.42
N GLN A 24 -16.41 17.08 -20.18
CA GLN A 24 -15.42 17.86 -20.93
C GLN A 24 -14.50 18.66 -20.01
N LYS A 25 -15.05 19.23 -18.93
CA LYS A 25 -14.26 19.95 -17.92
C LYS A 25 -13.33 19.01 -17.18
N PHE A 26 -13.83 17.87 -16.71
CA PHE A 26 -13.04 16.83 -16.05
C PHE A 26 -11.89 16.37 -16.95
N ASN A 27 -12.18 16.04 -18.21
CA ASN A 27 -11.17 15.61 -19.17
C ASN A 27 -10.12 16.68 -19.45
N THR A 28 -10.51 17.96 -19.46
CA THR A 28 -9.57 19.09 -19.60
C THR A 28 -8.63 19.17 -18.40
N LEU A 29 -9.17 19.16 -17.18
CA LEU A 29 -8.39 19.22 -15.94
C LEU A 29 -7.45 18.02 -15.82
N PHE A 30 -7.95 16.81 -16.10
CA PHE A 30 -7.14 15.59 -16.09
C PHE A 30 -5.98 15.68 -17.09
N LYS A 31 -6.25 16.08 -18.35
CA LYS A 31 -5.19 16.27 -19.36
C LYS A 31 -4.16 17.30 -18.94
N GLN A 32 -4.58 18.41 -18.31
CA GLN A 32 -3.69 19.44 -17.80
C GLN A 32 -2.80 18.88 -16.67
N MET A 33 -3.38 18.18 -15.69
CA MET A 33 -2.66 17.55 -14.59
C MET A 33 -1.62 16.54 -15.11
N ILE A 34 -2.01 15.63 -16.01
CA ILE A 34 -1.08 14.65 -16.61
C ILE A 34 0.04 15.35 -17.39
N SER A 35 -0.31 16.32 -18.24
CA SER A 35 0.68 17.02 -19.07
C SER A 35 1.67 17.82 -18.23
N ALA A 36 1.20 18.48 -17.17
CA ALA A 36 2.06 19.19 -16.23
C ALA A 36 2.95 18.22 -15.45
N SER A 37 2.39 17.11 -14.96
CA SER A 37 3.14 16.06 -14.26
C SER A 37 4.27 15.50 -15.12
N MET A 38 4.01 15.14 -16.39
CA MET A 38 5.03 14.61 -17.30
C MET A 38 6.19 15.58 -17.52
N LYS A 39 5.90 16.88 -17.68
CA LYS A 39 6.94 17.91 -17.82
C LYS A 39 7.75 18.06 -16.54
N ILE A 40 7.10 18.12 -15.38
CA ILE A 40 7.79 18.18 -14.08
C ILE A 40 8.71 16.98 -13.91
N CYS A 41 8.24 15.77 -14.22
CA CYS A 41 9.06 14.55 -14.17
C CYS A 41 10.24 14.54 -15.16
N ALA A 42 10.14 15.23 -16.29
CA ALA A 42 11.23 15.35 -17.25
C ALA A 42 12.27 16.41 -16.86
N GLU A 43 11.85 17.47 -16.16
CA GLU A 43 12.69 18.63 -15.84
C GLU A 43 13.26 18.60 -14.41
N THR A 44 12.70 17.77 -13.52
CA THR A 44 13.09 17.70 -12.11
C THR A 44 14.06 16.54 -11.87
N ASP A 45 15.19 16.84 -11.24
CA ASP A 45 16.11 15.83 -10.74
C ASP A 45 15.57 15.21 -9.43
N PHE A 46 14.61 14.31 -9.58
CA PHE A 46 14.01 13.61 -8.44
C PHE A 46 15.02 12.75 -7.68
N ALA A 47 16.04 12.21 -8.35
CA ALA A 47 17.09 11.43 -7.69
C ALA A 47 17.83 12.29 -6.66
N ALA A 48 18.27 13.49 -7.06
CA ALA A 48 18.94 14.41 -6.15
C ALA A 48 18.05 14.88 -4.98
N LEU A 49 16.75 15.12 -5.24
CA LEU A 49 15.79 15.49 -4.19
C LEU A 49 15.58 14.36 -3.18
N ILE A 50 15.45 13.11 -3.66
CA ILE A 50 15.30 11.93 -2.80
C ILE A 50 16.58 11.71 -1.99
N ASP A 51 17.75 11.82 -2.59
CA ASP A 51 19.04 11.68 -1.90
C ASP A 51 19.25 12.79 -0.85
N GLN A 52 18.79 14.00 -1.12
CA GLN A 52 18.76 15.07 -0.12
C GLN A 52 17.84 14.69 1.05
N LYS A 53 16.62 14.22 0.77
CA LYS A 53 15.66 13.82 1.80
C LYS A 53 16.18 12.65 2.64
N ALA A 54 16.79 11.65 2.01
CA ALA A 54 17.45 10.54 2.68
C ALA A 54 18.54 11.04 3.63
N ARG A 55 19.45 11.89 3.16
CA ARG A 55 20.52 12.48 4.00
C ARG A 55 19.96 13.26 5.19
N VAL A 56 18.90 14.04 4.98
CA VAL A 56 18.24 14.80 6.06
C VAL A 56 17.62 13.84 7.08
N ALA A 57 16.95 12.77 6.64
CA ALA A 57 16.39 11.76 7.53
C ALA A 57 17.48 11.04 8.33
N GLU A 58 18.56 10.61 7.68
CA GLU A 58 19.69 9.97 8.36
C GLU A 58 20.35 10.88 9.41
N GLN A 59 20.51 12.16 9.10
CA GLN A 59 21.02 13.16 10.05
C GLN A 59 20.07 13.40 11.21
N LYS A 60 18.76 13.52 10.93
CA LYS A 60 17.71 13.71 11.93
C LYS A 60 17.67 12.56 12.96
N TYR A 61 17.88 11.33 12.51
CA TYR A 61 17.75 10.14 13.36
C TYR A 61 19.09 9.50 13.77
N GLY A 62 20.23 10.00 13.27
CA GLY A 62 21.56 9.47 13.59
C GLY A 62 21.81 8.03 13.11
N VAL A 63 21.04 7.53 12.15
CA VAL A 63 21.10 6.16 11.65
C VAL A 63 21.15 6.17 10.12
N LYS A 64 22.00 5.32 9.55
CA LYS A 64 22.10 5.14 8.10
C LYS A 64 20.97 4.25 7.57
N MET A 65 20.42 4.64 6.43
CA MET A 65 19.47 3.81 5.70
C MET A 65 20.19 2.59 5.12
N ALA A 66 19.45 1.49 4.96
CA ALA A 66 19.94 0.36 4.19
C ALA A 66 20.15 0.78 2.73
N PRO A 67 21.11 0.16 2.00
CA PRO A 67 21.25 0.39 0.58
C PRO A 67 19.94 0.08 -0.16
N TYR A 68 19.60 0.89 -1.17
CA TYR A 68 18.42 0.67 -1.99
C TYR A 68 18.59 -0.60 -2.83
N GLU A 69 17.54 -1.43 -2.90
CA GLU A 69 17.56 -2.66 -3.70
C GLU A 69 17.49 -2.39 -5.21
N ASP A 70 16.79 -1.32 -5.63
CA ASP A 70 16.66 -0.91 -7.03
C ASP A 70 17.00 0.58 -7.17
N GLU A 71 18.12 0.85 -7.84
CA GLU A 71 18.57 2.23 -8.03
C GLU A 71 17.74 3.02 -9.05
N ASN A 72 16.98 2.33 -9.91
CA ASN A 72 16.27 2.94 -11.03
C ASN A 72 14.82 3.31 -10.70
N ASP A 73 14.23 2.71 -9.66
CA ASP A 73 12.88 3.05 -9.21
C ASP A 73 12.91 4.19 -8.17
N LEU A 74 12.89 5.42 -8.68
CA LEU A 74 12.92 6.63 -7.85
C LEU A 74 11.73 6.70 -6.87
N TYR A 75 10.54 6.24 -7.27
CA TYR A 75 9.39 6.30 -6.38
C TYR A 75 9.52 5.29 -5.24
N ARG A 76 10.01 4.08 -5.54
CA ARG A 76 10.34 3.09 -4.51
C ARG A 76 11.39 3.62 -3.53
N LYS A 77 12.45 4.28 -4.01
CA LYS A 77 13.42 4.95 -3.13
C LYS A 77 12.77 5.98 -2.21
N LEU A 78 11.90 6.85 -2.75
CA LEU A 78 11.19 7.84 -1.95
C LEU A 78 10.33 7.18 -0.85
N ARG A 79 9.63 6.10 -1.20
CA ARG A 79 8.82 5.30 -0.29
C ARG A 79 9.67 4.65 0.80
N ASP A 80 10.86 4.15 0.47
CA ASP A 80 11.81 3.60 1.44
C ASP A 80 12.33 4.68 2.41
N VAL A 81 12.59 5.91 1.93
CA VAL A 81 12.93 7.05 2.79
C VAL A 81 11.79 7.37 3.76
N VAL A 82 10.55 7.41 3.29
CA VAL A 82 9.39 7.69 4.15
C VAL A 82 9.15 6.58 5.15
N ARG A 83 9.26 5.30 4.74
CA ARG A 83 9.19 4.13 5.63
C ARG A 83 10.29 4.14 6.68
N PHE A 84 11.50 4.54 6.30
CA PHE A 84 12.59 4.73 7.26
C PHE A 84 12.21 5.78 8.30
N GLU A 85 11.73 6.96 7.90
CA GLU A 85 11.29 7.99 8.84
C GLU A 85 10.17 7.46 9.76
N MET A 86 9.14 6.80 9.21
CA MET A 86 8.06 6.17 9.99
C MET A 86 8.59 5.22 11.05
N SER A 87 9.46 4.28 10.65
CA SER A 87 10.07 3.32 11.58
C SER A 87 10.88 4.01 12.68
N ARG A 88 11.63 5.06 12.35
CA ARG A 88 12.41 5.80 13.37
C ARG A 88 11.50 6.56 14.33
N GLU A 89 10.44 7.18 13.84
CA GLU A 89 9.45 7.86 14.67
C GLU A 89 8.71 6.88 15.60
N ALA A 90 8.35 5.69 15.10
CA ALA A 90 7.75 4.62 15.90
C ALA A 90 8.68 4.17 17.04
N VAL A 91 9.97 3.99 16.76
CA VAL A 91 10.98 3.67 17.80
C VAL A 91 11.08 4.76 18.86
N LEU A 92 11.18 6.03 18.44
CA LEU A 92 11.31 7.17 19.37
C LEU A 92 10.06 7.36 20.25
N THR A 93 8.91 6.90 19.78
CA THR A 93 7.64 6.95 20.51
C THR A 93 7.31 5.68 21.29
N ASN A 94 8.22 4.70 21.33
CA ASN A 94 8.02 3.37 21.94
C ASN A 94 6.80 2.62 21.36
N MET A 95 6.50 2.88 20.10
CA MET A 95 5.44 2.23 19.33
C MET A 95 6.01 1.46 18.14
N ASP A 96 7.25 0.96 18.25
CA ASP A 96 7.80 0.00 17.30
C ASP A 96 7.18 -1.37 17.56
N TYR A 97 6.47 -1.90 16.58
CA TYR A 97 5.84 -3.22 16.66
C TYR A 97 6.52 -4.19 15.70
N GLU A 98 6.63 -5.44 16.13
CA GLU A 98 6.98 -6.55 15.25
C GLU A 98 5.72 -7.33 14.85
N ILE A 99 5.74 -7.79 13.60
CA ILE A 99 4.71 -8.66 13.04
C ILE A 99 5.32 -10.06 12.97
N CYS A 100 4.75 -10.99 13.73
CA CYS A 100 5.22 -12.36 13.82
C CYS A 100 4.17 -13.32 13.26
N CYS A 101 4.66 -14.32 12.54
CA CYS A 101 3.87 -15.47 12.09
C CYS A 101 4.28 -16.69 12.92
N THR A 102 3.52 -16.99 13.98
CA THR A 102 3.75 -18.21 14.78
C THR A 102 3.15 -19.44 14.08
N GLU A 103 3.52 -20.64 14.55
CA GLU A 103 2.85 -21.86 14.08
C GLU A 103 1.34 -21.84 14.35
N GLU A 104 0.91 -21.25 15.46
CA GLU A 104 -0.52 -21.11 15.79
C GLU A 104 -1.22 -20.16 14.80
N ASN A 105 -0.59 -19.04 14.46
CA ASN A 105 -1.09 -18.12 13.43
C ASN A 105 -1.26 -18.83 12.08
N TYR A 106 -0.27 -19.62 11.69
CA TYR A 106 -0.34 -20.41 10.47
C TYR A 106 -1.47 -21.44 10.50
N ARG A 107 -1.63 -22.19 11.60
CA ARG A 107 -2.74 -23.17 11.74
C ARG A 107 -4.11 -22.49 11.67
N ASN A 108 -4.26 -21.32 12.29
CA ASN A 108 -5.48 -20.52 12.23
C ASN A 108 -5.78 -20.03 10.82
N ALA A 109 -4.76 -19.58 10.09
CA ALA A 109 -4.90 -19.19 8.68
C ALA A 109 -5.25 -20.38 7.79
N LEU A 110 -4.56 -21.51 7.96
CA LEU A 110 -4.78 -22.73 7.22
C LEU A 110 -6.23 -23.23 7.37
N GLY A 111 -6.79 -23.20 8.58
CA GLY A 111 -8.18 -23.56 8.83
C GLY A 111 -9.21 -22.76 8.00
N LYS A 112 -8.83 -21.62 7.42
CA LYS A 112 -9.70 -20.80 6.56
C LYS A 112 -9.68 -21.22 5.09
N PHE A 113 -8.58 -21.80 4.60
CA PHE A 113 -8.42 -22.09 3.16
C PHE A 113 -8.01 -23.55 2.84
N GLN A 114 -7.77 -24.39 3.84
CA GLN A 114 -7.34 -25.79 3.66
C GLN A 114 -8.32 -26.59 2.80
N ALA A 115 -9.63 -26.44 3.06
CA ALA A 115 -10.66 -27.13 2.32
C ALA A 115 -10.68 -26.76 0.82
N ASP A 116 -10.21 -25.57 0.44
CA ASP A 116 -10.06 -25.21 -0.97
C ASP A 116 -8.89 -25.92 -1.63
N LEU A 117 -7.78 -26.04 -0.90
CA LEU A 117 -6.57 -26.71 -1.38
C LEU A 117 -6.78 -28.22 -1.52
N GLU A 118 -7.48 -28.84 -0.58
CA GLU A 118 -7.80 -30.28 -0.63
C GLU A 118 -8.67 -30.67 -1.84
N LYS A 119 -9.42 -29.72 -2.43
CA LYS A 119 -10.19 -29.95 -3.66
C LYS A 119 -9.30 -30.08 -4.91
N ILE A 120 -8.10 -29.49 -4.88
CA ILE A 120 -7.20 -29.43 -6.05
C ILE A 120 -5.93 -30.27 -5.87
N VAL A 121 -5.54 -30.57 -4.62
CA VAL A 121 -4.40 -31.43 -4.31
C VAL A 121 -4.89 -32.88 -4.15
N PRO A 122 -4.36 -33.83 -4.91
CA PRO A 122 -4.68 -35.24 -4.72
C PRO A 122 -4.38 -35.71 -3.29
N GLY A 123 -5.28 -36.49 -2.69
CA GLY A 123 -5.17 -36.94 -1.29
C GLY A 123 -3.94 -37.80 -0.96
N ASN A 124 -3.19 -38.26 -1.96
CA ASN A 124 -1.92 -38.96 -1.79
C ASN A 124 -0.69 -38.04 -1.81
N GLN A 125 -0.86 -36.71 -1.78
CA GLN A 125 0.23 -35.72 -1.84
C GLN A 125 0.19 -34.73 -0.65
N PRO A 126 0.31 -35.20 0.60
CA PRO A 126 0.27 -34.32 1.78
C PRO A 126 1.38 -33.27 1.81
N GLU A 127 2.55 -33.57 1.25
CA GLU A 127 3.68 -32.63 1.17
C GLU A 127 3.39 -31.45 0.22
N VAL A 128 2.67 -31.71 -0.88
CA VAL A 128 2.26 -30.67 -1.83
C VAL A 128 1.24 -29.74 -1.18
N LEU A 129 0.27 -30.30 -0.45
CA LEU A 129 -0.71 -29.53 0.30
C LEU A 129 -0.04 -28.59 1.33
N ALA A 130 0.92 -29.11 2.10
CA ALA A 130 1.67 -28.34 3.08
C ALA A 130 2.49 -27.22 2.42
N SER A 131 3.20 -27.52 1.34
CA SER A 131 4.00 -26.53 0.59
C SER A 131 3.14 -25.42 -0.01
N MET A 132 2.02 -25.77 -0.65
CA MET A 132 1.08 -24.80 -1.21
C MET A 132 0.46 -23.92 -0.14
N SER A 133 0.11 -24.51 1.00
CA SER A 133 -0.47 -23.78 2.14
C SER A 133 0.49 -22.76 2.71
N GLN A 134 1.75 -23.16 2.93
CA GLN A 134 2.80 -22.28 3.44
C GLN A 134 3.09 -21.14 2.46
N ALA A 135 3.17 -21.44 1.16
CA ALA A 135 3.40 -20.44 0.12
C ALA A 135 2.27 -19.39 0.09
N LEU A 136 1.00 -19.81 0.07
CA LEU A 136 -0.13 -18.89 0.04
C LEU A 136 -0.18 -18.00 1.28
N TYR A 137 0.04 -18.57 2.46
CA TYR A 137 0.06 -17.81 3.71
C TYR A 137 1.22 -16.80 3.74
N SER A 138 2.43 -17.23 3.33
CA SER A 138 3.60 -16.36 3.28
C SER A 138 3.44 -15.21 2.27
N ASP A 139 2.99 -15.52 1.05
CA ASP A 139 2.79 -14.53 -0.01
C ASP A 139 1.75 -13.50 0.40
N PHE A 140 0.62 -13.95 0.94
CA PHE A 140 -0.42 -13.03 1.42
C PHE A 140 0.06 -12.19 2.59
N THR A 141 0.76 -12.78 3.56
CA THR A 141 1.31 -12.04 4.72
C THR A 141 2.23 -10.92 4.27
N ASN A 142 3.21 -11.24 3.42
CA ASN A 142 4.18 -10.27 2.93
C ASN A 142 3.50 -9.15 2.15
N PHE A 143 2.57 -9.51 1.27
CA PHE A 143 1.80 -8.54 0.50
C PHE A 143 0.95 -7.64 1.41
N PHE A 144 0.11 -8.24 2.26
CA PHE A 144 -0.80 -7.52 3.15
C PHE A 144 -0.09 -6.50 4.04
N VAL A 145 1.01 -6.92 4.67
CA VAL A 145 1.81 -6.04 5.53
C VAL A 145 2.44 -4.92 4.71
N SER A 146 3.09 -5.25 3.59
CA SER A 146 3.80 -4.27 2.77
C SER A 146 2.85 -3.22 2.19
N GLU A 147 1.72 -3.65 1.64
CA GLU A 147 0.69 -2.78 1.06
C GLU A 147 0.06 -1.86 2.11
N THR A 148 -0.24 -2.37 3.30
CA THR A 148 -0.81 -1.54 4.37
C THR A 148 0.17 -0.43 4.78
N LEU A 149 1.45 -0.76 4.94
CA LEU A 149 2.48 0.23 5.25
C LEU A 149 2.74 1.17 4.07
N ASP A 150 2.62 0.69 2.83
CA ASP A 150 2.76 1.51 1.62
C ASP A 150 1.65 2.52 1.47
N MET A 151 0.42 2.17 1.79
CA MET A 151 -0.68 3.14 1.79
C MET A 151 -0.41 4.31 2.76
N VAL A 152 0.16 4.03 3.93
CA VAL A 152 0.54 5.09 4.90
C VAL A 152 1.68 5.93 4.34
N ALA A 153 2.72 5.30 3.78
CA ALA A 153 3.85 6.00 3.17
C ALA A 153 3.39 6.89 2.01
N ASP A 154 2.51 6.38 1.13
CA ASP A 154 1.95 7.11 0.00
C ASP A 154 1.06 8.28 0.46
N ALA A 155 0.29 8.10 1.53
CA ALA A 155 -0.45 9.22 2.12
C ALA A 155 0.46 10.31 2.68
N LYS A 156 1.59 9.95 3.29
CA LYS A 156 2.62 10.91 3.72
C LYS A 156 3.33 11.56 2.53
N ILE A 157 3.64 10.82 1.47
CA ILE A 157 4.24 11.35 0.24
C ILE A 157 3.36 12.39 -0.40
N TYR A 158 2.05 12.16 -0.44
CA TYR A 158 1.10 13.11 -0.99
C TYR A 158 1.10 14.48 -0.28
N GLN A 159 1.51 14.54 0.99
CA GLN A 159 1.64 15.82 1.71
C GLN A 159 2.86 16.64 1.26
N MET A 160 3.82 16.02 0.56
CA MET A 160 5.00 16.67 0.00
C MET A 160 4.72 17.07 -1.46
N ALA A 161 4.27 18.31 -1.66
CA ALA A 161 3.77 18.80 -2.95
C ALA A 161 4.74 18.58 -4.11
N GLU A 162 6.04 18.73 -3.85
CA GLU A 162 7.11 18.52 -4.83
C GLU A 162 7.16 17.09 -5.39
N PHE A 163 6.70 16.08 -4.65
CA PHE A 163 6.72 14.68 -5.06
C PHE A 163 5.38 14.18 -5.63
N ARG A 164 4.29 14.95 -5.52
CA ARG A 164 2.98 14.57 -6.07
C ARG A 164 3.02 14.20 -7.57
N PRO A 165 3.77 14.91 -8.44
CA PRO A 165 3.87 14.51 -9.86
C PRO A 165 4.53 13.14 -10.06
N LEU A 166 5.57 12.83 -9.28
CA LEU A 166 6.24 11.52 -9.31
C LEU A 166 5.29 10.43 -8.79
N GLN A 167 4.61 10.70 -7.68
CA GLN A 167 3.63 9.79 -7.08
C GLN A 167 2.46 9.49 -8.01
N LEU A 168 1.86 10.50 -8.64
CA LEU A 168 0.76 10.33 -9.59
C LEU A 168 1.09 9.27 -10.66
N ASN A 169 2.30 9.34 -11.23
CA ASN A 169 2.74 8.39 -12.25
C ASN A 169 2.95 6.98 -11.67
N ALA A 170 3.60 6.89 -10.51
CA ALA A 170 3.91 5.62 -9.86
C ALA A 170 2.65 4.91 -9.36
N LEU A 171 1.80 5.58 -8.58
CA LEU A 171 0.56 5.03 -8.04
C LEU A 171 -0.42 4.71 -9.17
N GLY A 172 -0.51 5.54 -10.22
CA GLY A 172 -1.31 5.24 -11.41
C GLY A 172 -0.82 3.98 -12.15
N LYS A 173 0.50 3.72 -12.19
CA LYS A 173 1.08 2.48 -12.73
C LYS A 173 0.76 1.28 -11.82
N GLU A 174 0.91 1.44 -10.52
CA GLU A 174 0.62 0.42 -9.52
C GLU A 174 -0.84 -0.05 -9.59
N VAL A 175 -1.79 0.88 -9.66
CA VAL A 175 -3.22 0.59 -9.82
C VAL A 175 -3.48 -0.25 -11.08
N ARG A 176 -2.85 0.10 -12.22
CA ARG A 176 -2.97 -0.70 -13.46
C ARG A 176 -2.34 -2.07 -13.33
N THR A 177 -1.21 -2.19 -12.65
CA THR A 177 -0.54 -3.48 -12.37
C THR A 177 -1.44 -4.37 -11.52
N CYS A 178 -2.02 -3.85 -10.44
CA CYS A 178 -2.94 -4.56 -9.57
C CYS A 178 -4.17 -5.04 -10.35
N ALA A 179 -4.78 -4.17 -11.15
CA ALA A 179 -5.92 -4.54 -12.00
C ALA A 179 -5.56 -5.65 -13.03
N ASN A 180 -4.35 -5.61 -13.59
CA ASN A 180 -3.87 -6.66 -14.50
C ASN A 180 -3.63 -7.99 -13.77
N ILE A 181 -3.08 -7.96 -12.55
CA ILE A 181 -2.91 -9.16 -11.72
C ILE A 181 -4.26 -9.80 -11.45
N VAL A 182 -5.26 -9.00 -11.04
CA VAL A 182 -6.63 -9.48 -10.81
C VAL A 182 -7.23 -10.12 -12.07
N LYS A 183 -7.08 -9.50 -13.24
CA LYS A 183 -7.54 -10.08 -14.52
C LYS A 183 -6.85 -11.42 -14.83
N GLN A 184 -5.53 -11.50 -14.58
CA GLN A 184 -4.78 -12.75 -14.77
C GLN A 184 -5.20 -13.83 -13.76
N GLN A 185 -5.51 -13.46 -12.53
CA GLN A 185 -6.04 -14.40 -11.54
C GLN A 185 -7.42 -14.90 -11.96
N ASN A 186 -8.34 -14.02 -12.40
CA ASN A 186 -9.68 -14.40 -12.85
C ASN A 186 -9.69 -15.37 -14.04
N SER A 187 -8.61 -15.40 -14.83
CA SER A 187 -8.46 -16.26 -16.02
C SER A 187 -7.74 -17.59 -15.76
N LYS A 188 -7.23 -17.84 -14.55
CA LYS A 188 -6.52 -19.07 -14.18
C LYS A 188 -7.30 -19.86 -13.13
N PRO A 189 -7.15 -21.19 -13.08
CA PRO A 189 -7.66 -21.99 -11.96
C PRO A 189 -7.10 -21.45 -10.65
N GLN A 190 -8.00 -21.08 -9.74
CA GLN A 190 -7.65 -20.50 -8.46
C GLN A 190 -7.15 -21.57 -7.51
N LYS A 191 -6.03 -21.31 -6.83
CA LYS A 191 -5.50 -22.24 -5.82
C LYS A 191 -6.38 -22.28 -4.57
N SER A 192 -6.87 -21.11 -4.14
CA SER A 192 -7.87 -20.97 -3.08
C SER A 192 -8.72 -19.75 -3.37
N GLU A 193 -10.04 -19.92 -3.39
CA GLU A 193 -10.97 -18.81 -3.56
C GLU A 193 -10.89 -17.85 -2.36
N THR A 194 -10.78 -18.41 -1.15
CA THR A 194 -10.63 -17.64 0.09
C THR A 194 -9.43 -16.68 0.06
N VAL A 195 -8.24 -17.18 -0.31
CA VAL A 195 -7.03 -16.33 -0.34
C VAL A 195 -7.10 -15.32 -1.48
N THR A 196 -7.61 -15.73 -2.64
CA THR A 196 -7.80 -14.84 -3.78
C THR A 196 -8.76 -13.69 -3.46
N ASP A 197 -9.80 -13.95 -2.67
CA ASP A 197 -10.74 -12.92 -2.22
C ASP A 197 -10.06 -11.87 -1.34
N TRP A 198 -9.17 -12.27 -0.43
CA TRP A 198 -8.36 -11.32 0.33
C TRP A 198 -7.46 -10.46 -0.57
N PHE A 199 -6.81 -11.07 -1.55
CA PHE A 199 -5.99 -10.33 -2.52
C PHE A 199 -6.83 -9.34 -3.34
N ARG A 200 -8.01 -9.74 -3.82
CA ARG A 200 -8.89 -8.86 -4.61
C ARG A 200 -9.29 -7.60 -3.84
N VAL A 201 -9.60 -7.73 -2.54
CA VAL A 201 -9.91 -6.58 -1.69
C VAL A 201 -8.68 -5.68 -1.55
N MET A 202 -7.52 -6.24 -1.20
CA MET A 202 -6.29 -5.48 -1.01
C MET A 202 -5.82 -4.77 -2.29
N PHE A 203 -5.93 -5.41 -3.45
CA PHE A 203 -5.53 -4.83 -4.74
C PHE A 203 -6.36 -3.61 -5.16
N VAL A 204 -7.58 -3.45 -4.64
CA VAL A 204 -8.44 -2.29 -4.95
C VAL A 204 -8.07 -1.07 -4.10
N LEU A 205 -7.46 -1.26 -2.93
CA LEU A 205 -7.14 -0.16 -2.00
C LEU A 205 -6.27 0.97 -2.61
N PRO A 206 -5.20 0.68 -3.39
CA PRO A 206 -4.43 1.74 -4.06
C PRO A 206 -5.28 2.61 -4.99
N ALA A 207 -6.33 2.07 -5.61
CA ALA A 207 -7.22 2.82 -6.48
C ALA A 207 -8.14 3.77 -5.71
N LEU A 208 -8.57 3.37 -4.51
CA LEU A 208 -9.33 4.22 -3.60
C LEU A 208 -8.46 5.34 -3.03
N LEU A 209 -7.21 5.03 -2.66
CA LEU A 209 -6.22 6.03 -2.28
C LEU A 209 -5.96 7.01 -3.42
N PHE A 210 -5.70 6.52 -4.63
CA PHE A 210 -5.49 7.34 -5.83
C PHE A 210 -6.67 8.27 -6.11
N LYS A 211 -7.91 7.75 -6.02
CA LYS A 211 -9.13 8.56 -6.17
C LYS A 211 -9.19 9.69 -5.15
N SER A 212 -8.87 9.41 -3.89
CA SER A 212 -8.90 10.42 -2.83
C SER A 212 -7.85 11.52 -3.00
N GLN A 213 -6.69 11.17 -3.54
CA GLN A 213 -5.54 12.06 -3.66
C GLN A 213 -5.55 12.85 -4.97
N TYR A 214 -6.12 12.29 -6.05
CA TYR A 214 -6.02 12.86 -7.39
C TYR A 214 -7.38 13.14 -8.05
N GLY A 215 -8.50 12.83 -7.39
CA GLY A 215 -9.84 13.05 -7.93
C GLY A 215 -10.20 12.15 -9.12
N VAL A 216 -9.39 11.12 -9.41
CA VAL A 216 -9.54 10.23 -10.56
C VAL A 216 -9.97 8.85 -10.10
N ASN A 217 -11.17 8.43 -10.50
CA ASN A 217 -11.68 7.11 -10.14
C ASN A 217 -11.13 6.01 -11.06
N MET A 218 -10.20 5.19 -10.55
CA MET A 218 -9.64 4.04 -11.25
C MET A 218 -10.19 2.68 -10.77
N VAL A 219 -11.17 2.68 -9.85
CA VAL A 219 -11.77 1.44 -9.32
C VAL A 219 -12.40 0.59 -10.42
N ASN A 220 -13.02 1.22 -11.42
CA ASN A 220 -13.67 0.54 -12.54
C ASN A 220 -12.68 -0.19 -13.48
N VAL A 221 -11.37 -0.02 -13.31
CA VAL A 221 -10.35 -0.75 -14.07
C VAL A 221 -10.19 -2.19 -13.55
N PHE A 222 -10.59 -2.42 -12.29
CA PHE A 222 -10.62 -3.73 -11.65
C PHE A 222 -11.87 -4.47 -12.12
N ASP A 223 -11.67 -5.61 -12.76
CA ASP A 223 -12.75 -6.51 -13.17
C ASP A 223 -13.10 -7.44 -12.01
N VAL A 224 -13.68 -6.88 -10.95
CA VAL A 224 -14.05 -7.58 -9.70
C VAL A 224 -15.53 -7.37 -9.38
N ALA A 225 -16.12 -8.34 -8.68
CA ALA A 225 -17.49 -8.20 -8.18
C ALA A 225 -17.61 -7.04 -7.19
N GLN A 226 -18.77 -6.36 -7.20
CA GLN A 226 -19.04 -5.17 -6.38
C GLN A 226 -18.78 -5.40 -4.89
N LYS A 227 -19.04 -6.61 -4.36
CA LYS A 227 -18.75 -6.95 -2.96
C LYS A 227 -17.29 -6.64 -2.55
N TYR A 228 -16.31 -6.94 -3.41
CA TYR A 228 -14.90 -6.69 -3.11
C TYR A 228 -14.56 -5.19 -3.15
N VAL A 229 -15.25 -4.43 -3.99
CA VAL A 229 -15.14 -2.97 -4.04
C VAL A 229 -15.71 -2.36 -2.75
N ASP A 230 -16.84 -2.87 -2.29
CA ASP A 230 -17.50 -2.41 -1.06
C ASP A 230 -16.64 -2.74 0.18
N ASP A 231 -16.07 -3.95 0.24
CA ASP A 231 -15.14 -4.38 1.29
C ASP A 231 -13.89 -3.49 1.31
N ALA A 232 -13.29 -3.24 0.13
CA ALA A 232 -12.14 -2.35 0.01
C ALA A 232 -12.49 -0.90 0.40
N ALA A 233 -13.69 -0.42 0.05
CA ALA A 233 -14.17 0.89 0.45
C ALA A 233 -14.36 0.99 1.97
N HIS A 234 -14.85 -0.07 2.61
CA HIS A 234 -14.95 -0.15 4.07
C HIS A 234 -13.57 -0.06 4.73
N MET A 235 -12.62 -0.89 4.30
CA MET A 235 -11.23 -0.83 4.77
C MET A 235 -10.58 0.54 4.52
N TYR A 236 -10.81 1.13 3.35
CA TYR A 236 -10.29 2.46 3.03
C TYR A 236 -10.87 3.56 3.94
N ASN A 237 -12.14 3.45 4.36
CA ASN A 237 -12.72 4.38 5.34
C ASN A 237 -12.07 4.25 6.73
N ILE A 238 -11.71 3.03 7.14
CA ILE A 238 -10.92 2.80 8.35
C ILE A 238 -9.56 3.47 8.23
N PHE A 239 -8.88 3.26 7.10
CA PHE A 239 -7.60 3.92 6.82
C PHE A 239 -7.70 5.44 6.96
N ARG A 240 -8.65 6.07 6.26
CA ARG A 240 -8.86 7.53 6.32
C ARG A 240 -9.06 8.04 7.73
N ARG A 241 -9.95 7.41 8.50
CA ARG A 241 -10.22 7.80 9.89
C ARG A 241 -8.96 7.74 10.77
N ASN A 242 -8.11 6.75 10.58
CA ASN A 242 -6.86 6.62 11.34
C ASN A 242 -5.79 7.60 10.84
N MET A 243 -5.78 7.93 9.55
CA MET A 243 -4.86 8.93 8.99
C MET A 243 -5.17 10.36 9.47
N ASP A 244 -6.44 10.71 9.69
CA ASP A 244 -6.85 12.06 10.12
C ASP A 244 -6.32 12.42 11.52
N SER A 245 -6.08 11.43 12.39
CA SER A 245 -5.52 11.60 13.74
C SER A 245 -4.15 10.95 13.91
N PHE A 246 -3.43 10.75 12.80
CA PHE A 246 -2.23 9.90 12.77
C PHE A 246 -1.10 10.45 13.64
N VAL A 247 -0.60 9.60 14.54
CA VAL A 247 0.71 9.75 15.16
C VAL A 247 1.63 8.60 14.75
N ALA A 248 2.93 8.80 14.83
CA ALA A 248 3.88 7.73 14.51
C ALA A 248 3.59 6.46 15.31
N GLY A 249 3.66 5.28 14.69
CA GLY A 249 3.25 4.00 15.29
C GLY A 249 1.78 3.63 15.02
N ASP A 250 0.94 4.56 14.55
CA ASP A 250 -0.46 4.27 14.18
C ASP A 250 -0.56 3.41 12.91
N GLU A 251 0.50 3.28 12.11
CA GLU A 251 0.53 2.37 10.96
C GLU A 251 0.23 0.92 11.35
N TYR A 252 0.63 0.50 12.55
CA TYR A 252 0.34 -0.84 13.08
C TYR A 252 -1.11 -0.96 13.56
N LYS A 253 -1.74 0.14 14.00
CA LYS A 253 -3.18 0.16 14.33
C LYS A 253 -4.02 0.00 13.07
N ILE A 254 -3.64 0.65 11.98
CA ILE A 254 -4.27 0.48 10.66
C ILE A 254 -4.18 -0.98 10.23
N LEU A 255 -2.99 -1.59 10.33
CA LEU A 255 -2.79 -3.01 10.05
C LEU A 255 -3.69 -3.92 10.90
N LEU A 256 -3.76 -3.68 12.20
CA LEU A 256 -4.60 -4.44 13.12
C LEU A 256 -6.09 -4.33 12.78
N HIS A 257 -6.56 -3.13 12.41
CA HIS A 257 -7.94 -2.95 11.97
C HIS A 257 -8.23 -3.65 10.65
N PHE A 258 -7.31 -3.60 9.68
CA PHE A 258 -7.45 -4.32 8.42
C PHE A 258 -7.51 -5.84 8.66
N LEU A 259 -6.69 -6.37 9.57
CA LEU A 259 -6.75 -7.77 9.97
C LEU A 259 -8.08 -8.14 10.59
N ALA A 260 -8.67 -7.26 11.41
CA ALA A 260 -9.99 -7.49 11.99
C ALA A 260 -11.08 -7.56 10.92
N GLU A 261 -11.10 -6.61 9.97
CA GLU A 261 -12.10 -6.59 8.90
C GLU A 261 -12.02 -7.80 7.98
N LEU A 262 -10.81 -8.28 7.66
CA LEU A 262 -10.64 -9.50 6.87
C LEU A 262 -10.87 -10.79 7.68
N GLY A 263 -11.16 -10.68 8.98
CA GLY A 263 -11.32 -11.82 9.88
C GLY A 263 -10.02 -12.60 10.08
N LEU A 264 -8.88 -11.92 10.05
CA LEU A 264 -7.51 -12.46 10.12
C LEU A 264 -6.77 -12.09 11.41
N SER A 265 -7.43 -11.52 12.41
CA SER A 265 -6.78 -11.08 13.66
C SER A 265 -6.01 -12.17 14.41
N ASN A 266 -6.42 -13.45 14.27
CA ASN A 266 -5.74 -14.60 14.88
C ASN A 266 -4.73 -15.29 13.94
N CYS A 267 -4.63 -14.80 12.71
CA CYS A 267 -3.68 -15.27 11.69
C CYS A 267 -2.37 -14.50 11.72
N PHE A 268 -2.22 -13.49 12.57
CA PHE A 268 -1.01 -12.69 12.71
C PHE A 268 -0.82 -12.30 14.17
N THR A 269 0.42 -12.16 14.61
CA THR A 269 0.73 -11.56 15.91
C THR A 269 1.39 -10.21 15.68
N VAL A 270 0.76 -9.13 16.12
CA VAL A 270 1.36 -7.79 16.14
C VAL A 270 1.62 -7.43 17.59
N ARG A 271 2.89 -7.25 17.97
CA ARG A 271 3.26 -6.98 19.37
C ARG A 271 4.36 -5.94 19.46
N PRO A 272 4.45 -5.17 20.57
CA PRO A 272 5.55 -4.24 20.77
C PRO A 272 6.88 -4.98 20.64
N LYS A 273 7.80 -4.40 19.87
CA LYS A 273 9.14 -4.95 19.74
C LYS A 273 9.87 -4.75 21.06
N VAL A 274 10.29 -5.85 21.68
CA VAL A 274 11.08 -5.75 22.90
C VAL A 274 12.45 -5.21 22.52
N ALA A 275 12.81 -4.04 23.06
CA ALA A 275 14.14 -3.47 22.87
C ALA A 275 15.20 -4.50 23.30
N ASP A 276 16.03 -4.90 22.36
CA ASP A 276 17.13 -5.82 22.63
C ASP A 276 18.11 -5.11 23.58
N LYS A 277 18.09 -5.49 24.88
CA LYS A 277 18.90 -4.88 25.94
C LYS A 277 20.42 -5.08 25.74
N SER A 278 20.84 -5.65 24.62
CA SER A 278 22.19 -6.10 24.34
C SER A 278 23.04 -5.11 23.54
N LYS A 279 22.52 -3.94 23.13
CA LYS A 279 23.34 -2.89 22.51
C LYS A 279 23.37 -1.61 23.35
N PRO A 280 24.53 -1.18 23.87
CA PRO A 280 24.64 0.10 24.54
C PRO A 280 24.38 1.21 23.52
N VAL A 281 23.52 2.16 23.90
CA VAL A 281 23.39 3.45 23.22
C VAL A 281 24.72 4.17 23.45
N VAL A 282 25.52 4.30 22.38
CA VAL A 282 26.68 5.19 22.39
C VAL A 282 26.13 6.60 22.20
N ASN A 283 26.19 7.38 23.29
CA ASN A 283 25.92 8.83 23.28
C ASN A 283 26.94 9.58 22.43
#